data_AF-A0A7V9PEA0-F1
#
_entry.id   AF-A0A7V9PEA0-F1
#
_cell.length_a   1.000
_cell.length_b   1.000
_cell.length_c   1.000
_cell.angle_alpha   90.00
_cell.angle_beta   90.00
_cell.angle_gamma   90.00
#
_symmetry.space_group_name_H-M   'P 1'
#
loop_
_entity.id
_entity.type
_entity.pdbx_description
1 polymer ?
#
loop_
_entity_poly.entity_id
_entity_poly.type
_entity_poly.pdbx_seq_one_letter_code
_entity_poly.pdbx_strand_id
1 'polypeptide(L)'
;MTGGLAAFVAWLLPNPVLSAALWQFALISYIGVLVNLNPLMEFDGYYILSDLLDKPNLRPQALAWLGTDLIPALRNPQRLRGHRLELLYGLASVLFVVFSAALTVVLYRLIVQDWLSSILSDAVAAGLAWALAAAVVVLAVFGMLGELRGARRPAPGR
;
A
#
# COMPACT_ATOMS: atom_id res chain seq x y z
N MET A 1 3.11 -14.36 15.08
CA MET A 1 3.50 -15.56 15.87
C MET A 1 4.07 -16.69 15.00
N THR A 2 3.48 -16.98 13.85
CA THR A 2 3.92 -18.05 12.92
C THR A 2 5.36 -17.92 12.42
N GLY A 3 5.79 -16.72 12.01
CA GLY A 3 7.16 -16.48 11.53
C GLY A 3 8.25 -16.69 12.60
N GLY A 4 8.00 -16.28 13.84
CA GLY A 4 8.94 -16.47 14.95
C GLY A 4 9.08 -17.94 15.36
N LEU A 5 7.96 -18.69 15.35
CA LEU A 5 7.99 -20.14 15.58
C LEU A 5 8.74 -20.86 14.46
N ALA A 6 8.53 -20.47 13.20
CA ALA A 6 9.28 -21.02 12.07
C ALA A 6 10.79 -20.75 12.16
N ALA A 7 11.21 -19.53 12.53
CA ALA A 7 12.63 -19.20 12.73
C ALA A 7 13.25 -19.99 13.90
N PHE A 8 12.52 -20.15 15.00
CA PHE A 8 12.99 -20.93 16.15
C PHE A 8 13.16 -22.41 15.79
N VAL A 9 12.21 -23.00 15.07
CA VAL A 9 12.31 -24.39 14.58
C VAL A 9 13.44 -24.54 13.55
N ALA A 10 13.62 -23.55 12.67
CA ALA A 10 14.72 -23.53 11.70
C ALA A 10 16.10 -23.57 12.37
N TRP A 11 16.25 -22.88 13.51
CA TRP A 11 17.50 -22.84 14.28
C TRP A 11 17.84 -24.16 14.95
N LEU A 12 16.83 -24.95 15.35
CA LEU A 12 17.03 -26.25 16.00
C LEU A 12 17.20 -27.42 15.01
N LEU A 13 16.84 -27.22 13.74
CA LEU A 13 16.87 -28.28 12.72
C LEU A 13 18.28 -28.44 12.13
N PRO A 14 18.88 -29.65 12.22
CA PRO A 14 20.18 -29.93 11.58
C PRO A 14 20.09 -30.08 10.06
N ASN A 15 18.89 -30.35 9.52
CA ASN A 15 18.70 -30.54 8.09
C ASN A 15 18.76 -29.19 7.35
N PRO A 16 19.76 -28.97 6.46
CA PRO A 16 19.98 -27.67 5.85
C PRO A 16 18.86 -27.23 4.90
N VAL A 17 18.20 -28.18 4.22
CA VAL A 17 17.13 -27.88 3.26
C VAL A 17 15.86 -27.43 3.99
N LEU A 18 15.45 -28.17 5.02
CA LEU A 18 14.28 -27.83 5.83
C LEU A 18 14.50 -26.54 6.63
N SER A 19 15.70 -26.36 7.19
CA SER A 19 16.05 -25.12 7.89
C SER A 19 15.98 -23.91 6.95
N ALA A 20 16.53 -24.00 5.73
CA ALA A 20 16.46 -22.91 4.74
C ALA A 20 15.02 -22.54 4.36
N ALA A 21 14.15 -23.54 4.12
CA ALA A 21 12.75 -23.30 3.79
C ALA A 21 12.00 -22.58 4.92
N LEU A 22 12.27 -22.95 6.18
CA LEU A 22 11.65 -22.29 7.34
C LEU A 22 12.19 -20.87 7.57
N TRP A 23 13.48 -20.62 7.30
CA TRP A 23 14.03 -19.27 7.29
C TRP A 23 13.39 -18.38 6.24
N GLN A 24 13.19 -18.89 5.03
CA GLN A 24 12.47 -18.18 3.96
C GLN A 24 11.02 -17.88 4.37
N PHE A 25 10.32 -18.86 4.94
CA PHE A 25 8.96 -18.67 5.42
C PHE A 25 8.88 -17.62 6.54
N ALA A 26 9.81 -17.65 7.49
CA ALA A 26 9.91 -16.65 8.54
C ALA A 26 10.15 -15.25 7.97
N LEU A 27 11.07 -15.12 7.00
CA LEU A 27 11.35 -13.86 6.33
C LEU A 27 10.12 -13.30 5.62
N ILE A 28 9.42 -14.12 4.83
CA ILE A 28 8.17 -13.71 4.16
C ILE A 28 7.12 -13.28 5.18
N SER A 29 6.99 -14.02 6.29
CA SER A 29 6.07 -13.66 7.37
C SER A 29 6.40 -12.30 7.99
N TYR A 30 7.68 -12.00 8.22
CA TYR A 30 8.11 -10.71 8.74
C TYR A 30 7.88 -9.57 7.75
N ILE A 31 8.16 -9.79 6.46
CA ILE A 31 7.82 -8.82 5.41
C ILE A 31 6.31 -8.53 5.42
N GLY A 32 5.47 -9.57 5.54
CA GLY A 32 4.03 -9.41 5.66
C GLY A 32 3.61 -8.53 6.84
N VAL A 33 4.25 -8.70 8.01
CA VAL A 33 4.00 -7.84 9.17
C VAL A 33 4.43 -6.39 8.89
N LEU A 34 5.58 -6.16 8.28
CA LEU A 34 6.04 -4.81 7.92
C LEU A 34 5.08 -4.12 6.94
N VAL A 35 4.53 -4.88 5.99
CA VAL A 35 3.52 -4.38 5.05
C VAL A 35 2.22 -4.02 5.77
N ASN A 36 1.77 -4.84 6.73
CA ASN A 36 0.56 -4.54 7.54
C ASN A 36 0.76 -3.35 8.49
N LEU A 37 1.98 -3.14 8.97
CA LEU A 37 2.34 -1.98 9.79
C LEU A 37 2.54 -0.70 8.98
N ASN A 38 2.39 -0.74 7.65
CA ASN A 38 2.49 0.46 6.83
C ASN A 38 1.31 1.41 7.10
N PRO A 39 1.56 2.62 7.62
CA PRO A 39 0.51 3.54 8.02
C PRO A 39 -0.28 4.15 6.84
N LEU A 40 0.21 4.02 5.61
CA LEU A 40 -0.41 4.59 4.41
C LEU A 40 -1.46 3.66 3.78
N MET A 41 -1.46 2.38 4.14
CA MET A 41 -2.47 1.40 3.74
C MET A 41 -3.45 1.16 4.89
N GLU A 42 -4.72 0.91 4.60
CA GLU A 42 -5.78 0.62 5.59
C GLU A 42 -5.62 -0.78 6.21
N PHE A 43 -4.45 -1.02 6.78
CA PHE A 43 -4.08 -2.18 7.58
C PHE A 43 -3.88 -1.75 9.04
N ASP A 44 -3.34 -2.63 9.87
CA ASP A 44 -3.13 -2.38 11.31
C ASP A 44 -2.30 -1.12 11.59
N GLY A 45 -1.30 -0.82 10.76
CA GLY A 45 -0.45 0.37 10.90
C GLY A 45 -1.21 1.69 10.78
N TYR A 46 -2.23 1.74 9.92
CA TYR A 46 -3.07 2.92 9.77
C TYR A 46 -3.90 3.17 11.02
N TYR A 47 -4.49 2.13 11.61
CA TYR A 47 -5.28 2.28 12.82
C TYR A 47 -4.43 2.69 14.01
N ILE A 48 -3.20 2.17 14.13
CA ILE A 48 -2.24 2.63 15.14
C ILE A 48 -1.95 4.13 14.97
N LEU A 49 -1.66 4.58 13.74
CA LEU A 49 -1.41 6.00 13.49
C LEU A 49 -2.66 6.87 13.76
N SER A 50 -3.83 6.39 13.38
CA SER A 50 -5.12 7.05 13.60
C SER A 50 -5.42 7.25 15.09
N ASP A 51 -5.13 6.23 15.91
CA ASP A 51 -5.29 6.25 17.37
C ASP A 51 -4.28 7.18 18.04
N LEU A 52 -3.00 7.12 17.63
CA LEU A 52 -1.95 8.01 18.13
C LEU A 52 -2.21 9.50 17.83
N LEU A 53 -2.88 9.79 16.72
CA LEU A 53 -3.24 11.14 16.32
C LEU A 53 -4.63 11.57 16.81
N ASP A 54 -5.34 10.70 17.54
CA ASP A 54 -6.72 10.89 18.02
C ASP A 54 -7.67 11.38 16.90
N LYS A 55 -7.45 10.85 15.69
CA LYS A 55 -8.18 11.22 14.47
C LYS A 55 -8.71 9.96 13.80
N PRO A 56 -9.94 9.51 14.15
CA PRO A 56 -10.57 8.40 13.46
C PRO A 56 -10.83 8.76 12.00
N ASN A 57 -10.76 7.80 11.09
CA ASN A 57 -11.02 8.02 9.65
C ASN A 57 -10.07 9.04 9.00
N LEU A 58 -8.80 9.08 9.44
CA LEU A 58 -7.79 10.00 8.93
C LEU A 58 -7.62 9.94 7.40
N ARG A 59 -7.55 8.74 6.82
CA ARG A 59 -7.34 8.56 5.37
C ARG A 59 -8.49 9.11 4.52
N PRO A 60 -9.74 8.68 4.71
CA PRO A 60 -10.84 9.21 3.92
C PRO A 60 -11.02 10.72 4.12
N GLN A 61 -10.79 11.27 5.33
CA GLN A 61 -10.82 12.71 5.56
C GLN A 61 -9.70 13.46 4.83
N ALA A 62 -8.48 12.94 4.89
CA ALA A 62 -7.32 13.51 4.22
C ALA A 62 -7.47 13.53 2.70
N LEU A 63 -7.94 12.42 2.12
CA LEU A 63 -8.18 12.31 0.69
C LEU A 63 -9.38 13.14 0.24
N ALA A 64 -10.48 13.14 1.00
CA ALA A 64 -11.61 14.04 0.79
C ALA A 64 -11.15 15.49 0.66
N TRP A 65 -10.43 15.99 1.67
CA TRP A 65 -9.89 17.34 1.70
C TRP A 65 -8.94 17.62 0.53
N LEU A 66 -8.11 16.64 0.14
CA LEU A 66 -7.23 16.74 -1.03
C LEU A 66 -8.02 16.90 -2.33
N GLY A 67 -9.18 16.24 -2.46
CA GLY A 67 -10.02 16.29 -3.66
C GLY A 67 -10.91 17.53 -3.76
N THR A 68 -11.43 18.03 -2.64
CA THR A 68 -12.41 19.13 -2.62
C THR A 68 -11.78 20.48 -2.29
N ASP A 69 -10.88 20.51 -1.31
CA ASP A 69 -10.44 21.74 -0.67
C ASP A 69 -9.01 22.15 -1.04
N LEU A 70 -8.22 21.27 -1.66
CA LEU A 70 -6.87 21.58 -2.10
C LEU A 70 -6.82 22.76 -3.08
N ILE A 71 -7.65 22.75 -4.14
CA ILE A 71 -7.65 23.83 -5.15
C ILE A 71 -8.06 25.18 -4.53
N PRO A 72 -9.14 25.27 -3.72
CA PRO A 72 -9.45 26.48 -2.96
C PRO A 72 -8.36 26.89 -1.97
N ALA A 73 -7.72 25.94 -1.28
CA ALA A 73 -6.72 26.22 -0.25
C ALA A 73 -5.39 26.72 -0.84
N LEU A 74 -5.04 26.32 -2.07
CA LEU A 74 -3.90 26.90 -2.80
C LEU A 74 -4.05 28.41 -3.03
N ARG A 75 -5.29 28.90 -3.10
CA ARG A 75 -5.59 30.34 -3.21
C ARG A 75 -5.59 31.05 -1.86
N ASN A 76 -5.63 30.32 -0.74
CA ASN A 76 -5.67 30.90 0.61
C ASN A 76 -4.78 30.13 1.61
N PRO A 77 -3.53 30.61 1.85
CA PRO A 77 -2.52 29.91 2.66
C PRO A 77 -2.93 29.61 4.10
N GLN A 78 -3.89 30.37 4.66
CA GLN A 78 -4.39 30.17 6.02
C GLN A 78 -5.17 28.85 6.16
N ARG A 79 -5.89 28.43 5.11
CA ARG A 79 -6.61 27.14 5.10
C ARG A 79 -5.66 25.94 5.08
N LEU A 80 -4.54 26.05 4.38
CA LEU A 80 -3.49 25.01 4.35
C LEU A 80 -2.87 24.79 5.74
N ARG A 81 -2.71 25.87 6.52
CA ARG A 81 -2.11 25.77 7.87
C ARG A 81 -3.00 25.02 8.86
N GLY A 82 -4.33 25.13 8.74
CA GLY A 82 -5.29 24.44 9.60
C GLY A 82 -5.40 22.94 9.34
N HIS A 83 -5.10 22.48 8.11
CA HIS A 83 -5.27 21.10 7.67
C HIS A 83 -3.95 20.47 7.20
N ARG A 84 -2.83 20.84 7.84
CA ARG A 84 -1.48 20.37 7.44
C ARG A 84 -1.35 18.86 7.51
N LEU A 85 -1.98 18.23 8.50
CA LEU A 85 -1.88 16.81 8.73
C LEU A 85 -2.61 16.03 7.63
N GLU A 86 -3.81 16.47 7.28
CA GLU A 86 -4.63 15.97 6.18
C GLU A 86 -3.92 16.13 4.84
N LEU A 87 -3.31 17.29 4.59
CA LEU A 87 -2.50 17.54 3.40
C LEU A 87 -1.31 16.59 3.30
N LEU A 88 -0.50 16.49 4.36
CA LEU A 88 0.70 15.65 4.37
C LEU A 88 0.35 14.17 4.23
N TYR A 89 -0.62 13.70 5.00
CA TYR A 89 -1.07 12.31 4.96
C TYR A 89 -1.72 11.96 3.63
N GLY A 90 -2.59 12.83 3.11
CA GLY A 90 -3.26 12.66 1.82
C GLY A 90 -2.23 12.57 0.69
N LEU A 91 -1.29 13.52 0.63
CA LEU A 91 -0.22 13.52 -0.36
C LEU A 91 0.70 12.30 -0.24
N ALA A 92 1.10 11.94 0.98
CA ALA A 92 1.90 10.73 1.23
C ALA A 92 1.17 9.47 0.76
N SER A 93 -0.14 9.38 0.97
CA SER A 93 -0.97 8.26 0.49
C SER A 93 -1.00 8.19 -1.03
N VAL A 94 -1.19 9.33 -1.73
CA VAL A 94 -1.14 9.38 -3.20
C VAL A 94 0.21 8.93 -3.73
N LEU A 95 1.30 9.50 -3.17
CA LEU A 95 2.66 9.19 -3.57
C LEU A 95 2.97 7.71 -3.34
N PHE A 96 2.52 7.15 -2.22
CA PHE A 96 2.72 5.75 -1.90
C PHE A 96 1.98 4.82 -2.87
N VAL A 97 0.75 5.16 -3.27
CA VAL A 97 0.00 4.40 -4.28
C VAL A 97 0.73 4.41 -5.63
N VAL A 98 1.19 5.58 -6.08
CA VAL A 98 1.94 5.73 -7.33
C VAL A 98 3.26 4.96 -7.26
N PHE A 99 3.98 5.09 -6.15
CA PHE A 99 5.22 4.36 -5.89
C PHE A 99 4.99 2.85 -5.90
N SER A 100 3.95 2.35 -5.23
CA SER A 100 3.62 0.93 -5.16
C SER A 100 3.24 0.37 -6.52
N ALA A 101 2.49 1.12 -7.33
CA ALA A 101 2.18 0.74 -8.70
C ALA A 101 3.45 0.66 -9.56
N ALA A 102 4.32 1.68 -9.50
CA ALA A 102 5.58 1.70 -10.23
C ALA A 102 6.51 0.55 -9.79
N LEU A 103 6.64 0.33 -8.48
CA LEU A 103 7.44 -0.75 -7.91
C LEU A 103 6.94 -2.12 -8.36
N THR A 104 5.62 -2.33 -8.41
CA THR A 104 5.02 -3.58 -8.92
C THR A 104 5.44 -3.85 -10.37
N VAL A 105 5.40 -2.82 -11.23
CA VAL A 105 5.83 -2.95 -12.64
C VAL A 105 7.32 -3.28 -12.73
N VAL A 106 8.14 -2.60 -11.94
CA VAL A 106 9.60 -2.81 -11.93
C VAL A 106 9.93 -4.22 -11.44
N LEU A 107 9.36 -4.67 -10.32
CA LEU A 107 9.60 -6.00 -9.78
C LEU A 107 9.12 -7.10 -10.73
N TYR A 108 7.97 -6.90 -11.38
CA TYR A 108 7.52 -7.82 -12.42
C TYR A 108 8.56 -7.95 -13.54
N ARG A 109 9.05 -6.81 -14.06
CA ARG A 109 10.07 -6.82 -15.12
C ARG A 109 11.37 -7.48 -14.70
N LEU A 110 11.81 -7.26 -13.46
CA LEU A 110 13.11 -7.76 -12.99
C LEU A 110 13.08 -9.22 -12.54
N ILE A 111 11.95 -9.71 -12.04
CA ILE A 111 11.88 -11.03 -11.38
C ILE A 111 10.99 -12.00 -12.18
N VAL A 112 9.82 -11.54 -12.61
CA VAL A 112 8.79 -12.42 -13.18
C VAL A 112 8.98 -12.56 -14.69
N GLN A 113 9.38 -11.50 -15.38
CA GLN A 113 9.48 -11.48 -16.84
C GLN A 113 10.43 -12.55 -17.37
N ASP A 114 11.64 -12.67 -16.82
CA ASP A 114 12.64 -13.65 -17.26
C ASP A 114 12.22 -15.09 -16.98
N TRP A 115 11.54 -15.32 -15.86
CA TRP A 115 10.98 -16.64 -15.56
C TRP A 115 9.82 -16.97 -16.50
N LEU A 116 8.96 -16.00 -16.82
CA LEU A 116 7.77 -16.20 -17.63
C LEU A 116 8.09 -16.39 -19.12
N SER A 117 9.11 -15.70 -19.64
CA SER A 117 9.59 -15.89 -21.03
C SER A 117 10.21 -17.27 -21.28
N SER A 118 10.60 -17.99 -20.21
CA SER A 118 11.05 -19.38 -20.33
C SER A 118 9.90 -20.36 -20.66
N ILE A 119 8.64 -19.95 -20.42
CA ILE A 119 7.44 -20.79 -20.58
C ILE A 119 6.53 -20.24 -21.70
N LEU A 120 6.40 -18.92 -21.79
CA LEU A 120 5.53 -18.21 -22.74
C LEU A 120 6.35 -17.36 -23.71
N SER A 121 5.76 -17.01 -24.85
CA SER A 121 6.41 -16.05 -25.77
C SER A 121 6.53 -14.67 -25.11
N ASP A 122 7.62 -13.96 -25.43
CA ASP A 122 7.93 -12.64 -24.88
C ASP A 122 6.77 -11.63 -25.03
N ALA A 123 6.06 -11.71 -26.16
CA ALA A 123 4.91 -10.86 -26.43
C ALA A 123 3.75 -11.09 -25.45
N VAL A 124 3.48 -12.35 -25.07
CA VAL A 124 2.42 -12.71 -24.12
C VAL A 124 2.86 -12.35 -22.70
N ALA A 125 4.10 -12.63 -22.33
CA ALA A 125 4.65 -12.29 -21.01
C ALA A 125 4.66 -10.76 -20.76
N ALA A 126 5.03 -9.97 -21.78
CA ALA A 126 4.96 -8.51 -21.72
C ALA A 126 3.51 -8.00 -21.70
N GLY A 127 2.61 -8.62 -22.47
CA GLY A 127 1.18 -8.29 -22.46
C GLY A 127 0.54 -8.47 -21.09
N LEU A 128 0.82 -9.61 -20.42
CA LEU A 128 0.37 -9.88 -19.06
C LEU A 128 0.95 -8.89 -18.04
N ALA A 129 2.21 -8.49 -18.20
CA ALA A 129 2.84 -7.46 -17.38
C ALA A 129 2.05 -6.16 -17.39
N TRP A 130 1.79 -5.64 -18.59
CA TRP A 130 1.09 -4.39 -18.79
C TRP A 130 -0.38 -4.49 -18.40
N ALA A 131 -1.02 -5.63 -18.62
CA ALA A 131 -2.39 -5.87 -18.17
C ALA A 131 -2.49 -5.86 -16.64
N LEU A 132 -1.57 -6.52 -15.94
CA LEU A 132 -1.53 -6.55 -14.48
C LEU A 132 -1.21 -5.17 -13.90
N ALA A 133 -0.23 -4.47 -14.50
CA ALA A 133 0.11 -3.09 -14.16
C ALA A 133 -1.10 -2.16 -14.32
N ALA A 134 -1.77 -2.24 -15.47
CA ALA A 134 -2.97 -1.46 -15.75
C ALA A 134 -4.07 -1.81 -14.74
N ALA A 135 -4.31 -3.09 -14.44
CA ALA A 135 -5.29 -3.50 -13.45
C ALA A 135 -4.99 -2.91 -12.05
N VAL A 136 -3.74 -2.98 -11.58
CA VAL A 136 -3.33 -2.41 -10.29
C VAL A 136 -3.54 -0.90 -10.28
N VAL A 137 -3.10 -0.19 -11.33
CA VAL A 137 -3.29 1.26 -11.45
C VAL A 137 -4.76 1.62 -11.49
N VAL A 138 -5.55 0.92 -12.30
CA VAL A 138 -6.99 1.12 -12.44
C VAL A 138 -7.67 0.90 -11.09
N LEU A 139 -7.46 -0.23 -10.42
CA LEU A 139 -8.06 -0.51 -9.12
C LEU A 139 -7.66 0.52 -8.07
N ALA A 140 -6.38 0.90 -8.02
CA ALA A 140 -5.89 1.90 -7.09
C ALA A 140 -6.49 3.29 -7.37
N VAL A 141 -6.57 3.70 -8.63
CA VAL A 141 -7.18 4.97 -9.05
C VAL A 141 -8.68 4.96 -8.80
N PHE A 142 -9.40 3.87 -9.10
CA PHE A 142 -10.84 3.76 -8.84
C PHE A 142 -11.15 3.76 -7.34
N GLY A 143 -10.37 3.05 -6.53
CA GLY A 143 -10.47 3.11 -5.07
C GLY A 143 -10.23 4.53 -4.56
N MET A 144 -9.16 5.16 -5.01
CA MET A 144 -8.81 6.53 -4.63
C MET A 144 -9.86 7.56 -5.10
N LEU A 145 -10.38 7.44 -6.32
CA LEU A 145 -11.46 8.29 -6.83
C LEU A 145 -12.77 8.07 -6.06
N GLY A 146 -13.03 6.83 -5.62
CA GLY A 146 -14.13 6.50 -4.72
C GLY A 146 -14.00 7.22 -3.39
N GLU A 147 -12.82 7.17 -2.77
CA GLU A 147 -12.50 7.88 -1.52
C GLU A 147 -12.60 9.41 -1.70
N LEU A 148 -12.09 9.96 -2.81
CA LEU A 148 -12.19 11.37 -3.18
C LEU A 148 -13.63 11.86 -3.38
N ARG A 149 -14.52 11.00 -3.90
CA ARG A 149 -15.94 11.34 -4.16
C ARG A 149 -16.86 11.05 -2.96
N GLY A 150 -16.50 10.08 -2.11
CA GLY A 150 -17.26 9.67 -0.92
C GLY A 150 -17.43 10.78 0.12
N ALA A 151 -16.53 11.77 0.11
CA ALA A 151 -16.55 13.00 0.89
C ALA A 151 -17.87 13.80 0.84
N ARG A 152 -18.70 13.60 -0.19
CA ARG A 152 -19.96 14.34 -0.38
C ARG A 152 -21.15 13.80 0.42
N ARG A 153 -21.03 12.67 1.11
CA ARG A 153 -22.12 12.16 1.95
C ARG A 153 -21.91 12.62 3.39
N PRO A 154 -22.68 13.61 3.88
CA PRO A 154 -22.62 13.99 5.29
C PRO A 154 -22.96 12.76 6.14
N ALA A 155 -22.19 12.54 7.20
CA ALA A 155 -22.56 11.58 8.23
C ALA A 155 -23.99 11.91 8.70
N PRO A 156 -24.91 10.94 8.80
CA PRO A 156 -26.17 11.17 9.49
C PRO A 156 -25.83 11.59 10.92
N GLY A 157 -26.27 12.78 11.30
CA GLY A 157 -25.99 13.37 12.60
C GLY A 157 -26.30 12.39 13.73
N ARG A 158 -25.39 12.34 14.70
CA ARG A 158 -25.66 11.85 16.05
C ARG A 158 -25.40 12.99 17.01
#